data_AF-A0A960X0B7-F1
#
_entry.id   AF-A0A960X0B7-F1
#
_cell.length_a   1.000
_cell.length_b   1.000
_cell.length_c   1.000
_cell.angle_alpha   90.00
_cell.angle_beta   90.00
_cell.angle_gamma   90.00
#
_symmetry.space_group_name_H-M   'P 1'
#
loop_
_entity.id
_entity.type
_entity.pdbx_description
1 polymer ?
#
loop_
_entity_poly.entity_id
_entity_poly.type
_entity_poly.pdbx_seq_one_letter_code
_entity_poly.pdbx_strand_id
1 'polypeptide(L)'
;MSNPFQMLGLTGSRDERGLISLSLPWNCGTLPETLSVGSANPFGLPEVGRAISQLDDGSYQVTINFQGIEDAEGQADSFEFDSSFREEPIESHPSIDQIKRQYGGSLNSDGRITFPEKLPGASSGSGGLSGRRTGAGDKNPMFGVATYLVLNAVFRHTYLRRTIPNDLLSRVGTTSGSLPEGFPTPPGRNWLIMPPKVGKRGNVYEISEEWMLSKPGQIWPEAIYGLIQR
;
A
#
# COMPACT_ATOMS: atom_id res chain seq x y z
N MET A 1 6.70 49.98 -21.42
CA MET A 1 6.82 48.73 -20.65
C MET A 1 5.43 48.39 -20.16
N SER A 2 4.94 47.18 -20.43
CA SER A 2 3.64 46.71 -19.92
C SER A 2 3.79 46.33 -18.45
N ASN A 3 2.83 46.73 -17.62
CA ASN A 3 2.78 46.27 -16.23
C ASN A 3 2.47 44.77 -16.19
N PRO A 4 3.02 44.00 -15.24
CA PRO A 4 2.69 42.60 -15.10
C PRO A 4 1.20 42.42 -14.79
N PHE A 5 0.57 41.42 -15.42
CA PHE A 5 -0.85 41.12 -15.23
C PHE A 5 -1.11 39.62 -15.23
N GLN A 6 -2.15 39.21 -14.53
CA GLN A 6 -2.57 37.80 -14.50
C GLN A 6 -3.20 37.44 -15.84
N MET A 7 -2.69 36.37 -16.46
CA MET A 7 -3.24 35.86 -17.71
C MET A 7 -4.50 35.03 -17.45
N LEU A 8 -5.37 34.92 -18.46
CA LEU A 8 -6.41 33.89 -18.47
C LEU A 8 -5.74 32.51 -18.52
N GLY A 9 -6.34 31.52 -17.85
CA GLY A 9 -5.77 30.16 -17.75
C GLY A 9 -5.41 29.71 -16.34
N LEU A 10 -6.05 30.27 -15.30
CA LEU A 10 -6.01 29.69 -13.96
C LEU A 10 -6.47 28.23 -14.05
N THR A 11 -5.64 27.32 -13.54
CA THR A 11 -6.01 25.93 -13.34
C THR A 11 -5.96 25.60 -11.86
N GLY A 12 -6.90 24.78 -11.41
CA GLY A 12 -7.04 24.44 -10.01
C GLY A 12 -7.70 23.08 -9.83
N SER A 13 -7.30 22.40 -8.76
CA SER A 13 -7.95 21.17 -8.30
C SER A 13 -8.04 21.15 -6.78
N ARG A 14 -9.04 20.42 -6.28
CA ARG A 14 -9.20 20.07 -4.87
C ARG A 14 -9.52 18.59 -4.81
N ASP A 15 -8.73 17.81 -4.09
CA ASP A 15 -9.01 16.39 -3.90
C ASP A 15 -10.03 16.15 -2.76
N GLU A 16 -10.48 14.90 -2.60
CA GLU A 16 -11.42 14.49 -1.55
C GLU A 16 -10.90 14.74 -0.13
N ARG A 17 -9.57 14.78 0.03
CA ARG A 17 -8.87 15.05 1.29
C ARG A 17 -8.74 16.55 1.55
N GLY A 18 -9.14 17.39 0.61
CA GLY A 18 -9.07 18.85 0.71
C GLY A 18 -7.73 19.45 0.31
N LEU A 19 -6.81 18.69 -0.30
CA LEU A 19 -5.58 19.23 -0.87
C LEU A 19 -5.93 20.07 -2.10
N ILE A 20 -5.61 21.36 -2.03
CA ILE A 20 -5.79 22.30 -3.13
C ILE A 20 -4.46 22.45 -3.86
N SER A 21 -4.51 22.40 -5.19
CA SER A 21 -3.39 22.75 -6.07
C SER A 21 -3.87 23.81 -7.07
N LEU A 22 -3.16 24.93 -7.15
CA LEU A 22 -3.49 26.05 -8.05
C LEU A 22 -2.27 26.41 -8.90
N SER A 23 -2.49 26.71 -10.17
CA SER A 23 -1.47 27.26 -11.07
C SER A 23 -1.99 28.57 -11.67
N LEU A 24 -1.27 29.65 -11.43
CA LEU A 24 -1.62 31.00 -11.87
C LEU A 24 -0.61 31.49 -12.91
N PRO A 25 -1.00 31.66 -14.19
CA PRO A 25 -0.14 32.26 -15.19
C PRO A 25 -0.16 33.80 -15.10
N TRP A 26 1.01 34.39 -15.24
CA TRP A 26 1.25 35.83 -15.28
C TRP A 26 2.09 36.17 -16.51
N ASN A 27 1.81 37.31 -17.14
CA ASN A 27 2.69 37.90 -18.13
C ASN A 27 3.54 38.98 -17.46
N CYS A 28 4.84 39.01 -17.74
CA CYS A 28 5.81 39.96 -17.22
C CYS A 28 6.61 40.57 -18.37
N GLY A 29 6.88 41.87 -18.31
CA GLY A 29 7.66 42.57 -19.34
C GLY A 29 9.16 42.36 -19.19
N THR A 30 9.63 42.02 -17.99
CA THR A 30 11.06 41.87 -17.69
C THR A 30 11.33 40.62 -16.85
N LEU A 31 12.56 40.10 -16.95
CA LEU A 31 12.99 38.94 -16.15
C LEU A 31 12.92 39.21 -14.63
N PRO A 32 13.33 40.38 -14.08
CA PRO A 32 13.19 40.63 -12.64
C PRO A 32 11.74 40.59 -12.13
N GLU A 33 10.79 41.10 -12.91
CA GLU A 33 9.35 41.04 -12.56
C GLU A 33 8.87 39.60 -12.41
N THR A 34 9.46 38.67 -13.17
CA THR A 34 9.07 37.26 -13.09
C THR A 34 9.31 36.65 -11.71
N LEU A 35 10.18 37.24 -10.88
CA LEU A 35 10.50 36.75 -9.54
C LEU A 35 9.64 37.38 -8.44
N SER A 36 9.01 38.52 -8.72
CA SER A 36 8.24 39.29 -7.72
C SER A 36 6.74 39.29 -7.97
N VAL A 37 6.29 38.93 -9.17
CA VAL A 37 4.87 38.88 -9.51
C VAL A 37 4.13 37.82 -8.69
N GLY A 38 2.84 38.05 -8.44
CA GLY A 38 1.96 37.08 -7.80
C GLY A 38 2.23 36.83 -6.32
N SER A 39 2.75 37.84 -5.60
CA SER A 39 3.09 37.75 -4.17
C SER A 39 1.88 37.55 -3.23
N ALA A 40 0.66 37.54 -3.75
CA ALA A 40 -0.55 37.23 -2.98
C ALA A 40 -0.72 35.71 -2.90
N ASN A 41 -0.84 35.18 -1.68
CA ASN A 41 -1.14 33.77 -1.43
C ASN A 41 -2.65 33.53 -1.60
N PRO A 42 -3.12 32.98 -2.73
CA PRO A 42 -4.54 32.74 -2.94
C PRO A 42 -5.05 31.74 -1.89
N PHE A 43 -6.16 32.07 -1.24
CA PHE A 43 -6.78 31.22 -0.20
C PHE A 43 -5.83 30.85 0.96
N GLY A 44 -4.81 31.68 1.23
CA GLY A 44 -3.80 31.39 2.25
C GLY A 44 -2.84 30.25 1.89
N LEU A 45 -2.84 29.79 0.64
CA LEU A 45 -1.97 28.72 0.17
C LEU A 45 -0.57 29.27 -0.12
N PRO A 46 0.50 28.61 0.37
CA PRO A 46 1.87 29.03 0.06
C PRO A 46 2.24 28.72 -1.39
N GLU A 47 3.09 29.57 -1.97
CA GLU A 47 3.81 29.26 -3.21
C GLU A 47 4.73 28.05 -2.99
N VAL A 48 4.60 27.04 -3.85
CA VAL A 48 5.44 25.83 -3.84
C VAL A 48 6.40 25.76 -5.03
N GLY A 49 6.18 26.58 -6.05
CA GLY A 49 7.08 26.63 -7.19
C GLY A 49 6.67 27.65 -8.23
N ARG A 50 7.62 27.92 -9.12
CA ARG A 50 7.49 28.91 -10.19
C ARG A 50 8.19 28.41 -11.43
N ALA A 51 7.52 28.46 -12.57
CA ALA A 51 8.08 28.15 -13.87
C ALA A 51 8.05 29.41 -14.74
N ILE A 52 9.14 29.66 -15.47
CA ILE A 52 9.30 30.84 -16.31
C ILE A 52 9.60 30.36 -17.73
N SER A 53 8.90 30.93 -18.71
CA SER A 53 9.13 30.72 -20.14
C SER A 53 9.10 32.05 -20.87
N GLN A 54 10.06 32.29 -21.78
CA GLN A 54 10.04 33.45 -22.65
C GLN A 54 9.05 33.22 -23.81
N LEU A 55 8.27 34.25 -24.15
CA LEU A 55 7.33 34.25 -25.26
C LEU A 55 7.95 34.89 -26.51
N ASP A 56 7.36 34.62 -27.68
CA ASP A 56 7.87 35.09 -28.98
C ASP A 56 7.86 36.61 -29.11
N ASP A 57 7.04 37.31 -28.33
CA ASP A 57 6.97 38.77 -28.27
C ASP A 57 8.07 39.40 -27.37
N GLY A 58 8.95 38.57 -26.81
CA GLY A 58 10.03 38.97 -25.91
C GLY A 58 9.62 39.17 -24.45
N SER A 59 8.32 39.03 -24.13
CA SER A 59 7.83 39.01 -22.75
C SER A 59 8.06 37.64 -22.10
N TYR A 60 7.75 37.53 -20.80
CA TYR A 60 7.90 36.31 -20.02
C TYR A 60 6.54 35.86 -19.49
N GLN A 61 6.23 34.58 -19.67
CA GLN A 61 5.15 33.93 -18.96
C GLN A 61 5.71 33.27 -17.70
N VAL A 62 5.04 33.51 -16.58
CA VAL A 62 5.35 32.92 -15.28
C VAL A 62 4.14 32.14 -14.81
N THR A 63 4.33 30.84 -14.56
CA THR A 63 3.31 30.02 -13.90
C THR A 63 3.71 29.82 -12.46
N ILE A 64 2.93 30.36 -11.53
CA ILE A 64 3.14 30.22 -10.09
C ILE A 64 2.23 29.13 -9.56
N ASN A 65 2.81 28.15 -8.88
CA ASN A 65 2.12 27.00 -8.33
C ASN A 65 1.94 27.19 -6.82
N PHE A 66 0.71 27.05 -6.34
CA PHE A 66 0.35 27.07 -4.93
C PHE A 66 -0.23 25.72 -4.55
N GLN A 67 0.07 25.26 -3.34
CA GLN A 67 -0.44 23.98 -2.85
C GLN A 67 -0.64 24.00 -1.34
N GLY A 68 -1.67 23.31 -0.86
CA GLY A 68 -1.91 23.18 0.58
C GLY A 68 -3.36 22.88 0.90
N ILE A 69 -3.71 23.10 2.17
CA ILE A 69 -5.09 22.99 2.67
C ILE A 69 -5.57 24.35 3.20
N GLU A 70 -6.85 24.62 3.02
CA GLU A 70 -7.58 25.66 3.76
C GLU A 70 -7.70 25.25 5.24
N ASP A 71 -7.86 26.22 6.14
CA ASP A 71 -7.91 26.03 7.61
C ASP A 71 -9.08 25.17 8.14
N ALA A 72 -9.79 24.44 7.29
CA ALA A 72 -10.94 23.63 7.67
C ALA A 72 -10.55 22.24 8.19
N GLU A 73 -10.83 22.00 9.47
CA GLU A 73 -10.92 20.68 10.08
C GLU A 73 -12.03 19.85 9.41
N GLY A 74 -11.77 18.55 9.19
CA GLY A 74 -12.69 17.63 8.52
C GLY A 74 -12.20 17.13 7.16
N GLN A 75 -10.90 16.86 7.04
CA GLN A 75 -10.33 16.27 5.84
C GLN A 75 -10.61 14.78 5.82
N ALA A 76 -11.18 14.28 4.72
CA ALA A 76 -11.34 12.85 4.53
C ALA A 76 -9.96 12.20 4.43
N ASP A 77 -9.78 11.08 5.12
CA ASP A 77 -8.62 10.24 4.96
C ASP A 77 -8.87 9.25 3.82
N SER A 78 -7.82 8.87 3.08
CA SER A 78 -7.91 7.90 1.99
C SER A 78 -7.40 6.54 2.45
N PHE A 79 -8.12 5.47 2.12
CA PHE A 79 -7.80 4.10 2.51
C PHE A 79 -7.75 3.22 1.27
N GLU A 80 -6.65 2.47 1.13
CA GLU A 80 -6.45 1.55 0.02
C GLU A 80 -6.12 0.15 0.56
N PHE A 81 -6.71 -0.87 -0.07
CA PHE A 81 -6.42 -2.27 0.21
C PHE A 81 -5.85 -2.92 -1.05
N ASP A 82 -4.53 -3.00 -1.13
CA ASP A 82 -3.83 -3.65 -2.23
C ASP A 82 -3.69 -5.14 -1.91
N SER A 83 -4.32 -5.98 -2.73
CA SER A 83 -4.32 -7.42 -2.54
C SER A 83 -3.88 -8.15 -3.80
N SER A 84 -3.03 -9.15 -3.60
CA SER A 84 -2.48 -9.98 -4.65
C SER A 84 -2.40 -11.43 -4.17
N PHE A 85 -2.33 -12.35 -5.12
CA PHE A 85 -1.94 -13.72 -4.83
C PHE A 85 -0.48 -13.91 -5.20
N ARG A 86 0.25 -14.61 -4.34
CA ARG A 86 1.60 -15.09 -4.64
C ARG A 86 1.69 -16.58 -4.43
N GLU A 87 2.57 -17.24 -5.17
CA GLU A 87 2.87 -18.64 -4.96
C GLU A 87 3.85 -18.80 -3.80
N GLU A 88 3.52 -19.66 -2.84
CA GLU A 88 4.45 -20.13 -1.80
C GLU A 88 4.69 -21.63 -1.97
N PRO A 89 5.87 -22.15 -1.58
CA PRO A 89 6.16 -23.58 -1.61
C PRO A 89 5.15 -24.38 -0.78
N ILE A 90 4.73 -25.54 -1.26
CA ILE A 90 3.75 -26.38 -0.55
C ILE A 90 4.23 -26.76 0.86
N GLU A 91 5.54 -26.83 1.08
CA GLU A 91 6.19 -27.09 2.36
C GLU A 91 5.85 -26.04 3.43
N SER A 92 5.56 -24.80 3.04
CA SER A 92 5.19 -23.74 3.98
C SER A 92 3.70 -23.68 4.28
N HIS A 93 2.89 -24.60 3.73
CA HIS A 93 1.46 -24.60 3.94
C HIS A 93 1.13 -24.84 5.44
N PRO A 94 0.26 -24.04 6.08
CA PRO A 94 -0.03 -24.17 7.51
C PRO A 94 -0.51 -25.57 7.93
N SER A 95 -1.27 -26.23 7.05
CA SER A 95 -1.78 -27.59 7.24
C SER A 95 -0.96 -28.66 6.53
N ILE A 96 0.33 -28.43 6.24
CA ILE A 96 1.14 -29.35 5.43
C ILE A 96 1.17 -30.77 6.00
N ASP A 97 1.20 -30.94 7.32
CA ASP A 97 1.15 -32.28 7.93
C ASP A 97 -0.15 -33.02 7.66
N GLN A 98 -1.28 -32.32 7.65
CA GLN A 98 -2.59 -32.91 7.30
C GLN A 98 -2.63 -33.28 5.81
N ILE A 99 -2.11 -32.40 4.95
CA ILE A 99 -2.02 -32.63 3.51
C ILE A 99 -1.16 -33.86 3.22
N LYS A 100 0.01 -33.98 3.87
CA LYS A 100 0.88 -35.17 3.75
C LYS A 100 0.17 -36.44 4.16
N ARG A 101 -0.54 -36.43 5.30
CA ARG A 101 -1.29 -37.61 5.78
C ARG A 101 -2.41 -38.02 4.82
N GLN A 102 -3.14 -37.05 4.27
CA GLN A 102 -4.28 -37.31 3.40
C GLN A 102 -3.87 -37.76 1.99
N TYR A 103 -2.79 -37.18 1.44
CA TYR A 103 -2.38 -37.39 0.06
C TYR A 103 -1.08 -38.19 -0.09
N GLY A 104 -0.55 -38.76 1.00
CA GLY A 104 0.66 -39.59 0.98
C GLY A 104 1.96 -38.83 0.71
N GLY A 105 2.04 -37.57 1.13
CA GLY A 105 3.21 -36.73 0.88
C GLY A 105 4.44 -37.15 1.69
N SER A 106 5.59 -37.27 1.02
CA SER A 106 6.88 -37.65 1.62
C SER A 106 7.94 -36.59 1.35
N LEU A 107 8.90 -36.46 2.28
CA LEU A 107 10.07 -35.59 2.09
C LEU A 107 11.11 -36.33 1.24
N ASN A 108 11.58 -35.71 0.16
CA ASN A 108 12.66 -36.23 -0.67
C ASN A 108 14.03 -35.89 -0.07
N SER A 109 15.10 -36.47 -0.63
CA SER A 109 16.50 -36.18 -0.26
C SER A 109 16.85 -34.70 -0.28
N ASP A 110 16.18 -33.93 -1.15
CA ASP A 110 16.45 -32.51 -1.38
C ASP A 110 15.60 -31.60 -0.48
N GLY A 111 14.91 -32.16 0.51
CA GLY A 111 14.08 -31.41 1.47
C GLY A 111 12.73 -30.91 0.93
N ARG A 112 12.35 -31.31 -0.29
CA ARG A 112 11.04 -30.99 -0.89
C ARG A 112 10.00 -32.06 -0.60
N ILE A 113 8.74 -31.66 -0.48
CA ILE A 113 7.63 -32.59 -0.35
C ILE A 113 7.17 -33.01 -1.74
N THR A 114 7.06 -34.32 -1.96
CA THR A 114 6.43 -34.86 -3.16
C THR A 114 5.28 -35.78 -2.81
N PHE A 115 4.33 -35.87 -3.74
CA PHE A 115 3.15 -36.70 -3.64
C PHE A 115 3.23 -37.81 -4.69
N PRO A 116 2.81 -39.04 -4.37
CA PRO A 116 2.77 -40.13 -5.34
C PRO A 116 1.69 -39.88 -6.40
N GLU A 117 1.85 -40.45 -7.59
CA GLU A 117 0.88 -40.32 -8.71
C GLU A 117 -0.52 -40.84 -8.36
N LYS A 118 -0.59 -41.85 -7.50
CA LYS A 118 -1.83 -42.48 -7.03
C LYS A 118 -1.99 -42.27 -5.54
N LEU A 119 -3.23 -42.11 -5.07
CA LEU A 119 -3.53 -42.00 -3.65
C LEU A 119 -3.05 -43.25 -2.89
N PRO A 120 -2.51 -43.10 -1.66
CA PRO A 120 -2.16 -44.24 -0.83
C PRO A 120 -3.41 -45.08 -0.57
N GLY A 121 -3.34 -46.38 -0.88
CA GLY A 121 -4.44 -47.28 -0.62
C GLY A 121 -4.69 -47.40 0.89
N ALA A 122 -5.93 -47.21 1.33
CA ALA A 122 -6.31 -47.57 2.69
C ALA A 122 -5.98 -49.05 2.90
N SER A 123 -5.12 -49.34 3.87
CA SER A 123 -4.79 -50.70 4.28
C SER A 123 -6.08 -51.48 4.53
N SER A 124 -6.17 -52.66 3.91
CA SER A 124 -7.28 -53.60 3.95
C SER A 124 -7.89 -53.80 5.34
N GLY A 125 -8.98 -53.11 5.63
CA GLY A 125 -9.92 -53.40 6.71
C GLY A 125 -11.26 -53.80 6.11
N SER A 126 -11.59 -55.09 6.22
CA SER A 126 -12.88 -55.67 5.82
C SER A 126 -14.04 -54.97 6.55
N GLY A 127 -15.01 -54.45 5.80
CA GLY A 127 -16.26 -53.90 6.36
C GLY A 127 -17.06 -53.11 5.33
N GLY A 128 -18.32 -53.52 5.13
CA GLY A 128 -19.22 -53.03 4.09
C GLY A 128 -19.77 -51.62 4.28
N LEU A 129 -20.70 -51.30 3.38
CA LEU A 129 -21.45 -50.05 3.15
C LEU A 129 -20.80 -49.00 2.22
N SER A 130 -21.63 -48.68 1.23
CA SER A 130 -21.45 -47.85 0.05
C SER A 130 -21.44 -46.36 0.41
N GLY A 131 -20.25 -45.77 0.36
CA GLY A 131 -20.03 -44.36 0.11
C GLY A 131 -18.82 -44.29 -0.82
N ARG A 132 -18.84 -43.43 -1.84
CA ARG A 132 -17.80 -43.27 -2.87
C ARG A 132 -16.40 -43.26 -2.24
N ARG A 133 -15.76 -44.43 -2.18
CA ARG A 133 -14.38 -44.61 -1.68
C ARG A 133 -13.50 -44.08 -2.80
N THR A 134 -12.79 -42.98 -2.59
CA THR A 134 -11.60 -42.66 -3.39
C THR A 134 -10.67 -43.86 -3.26
N GLY A 135 -10.63 -44.67 -4.30
CA GLY A 135 -10.04 -46.00 -4.28
C GLY A 135 -8.53 -45.90 -4.25
N ALA A 136 -7.88 -46.87 -3.60
CA ALA A 136 -6.48 -47.15 -3.84
C ALA A 136 -6.26 -47.27 -5.36
N GLY A 137 -5.52 -46.31 -5.94
CA GLY A 137 -5.29 -46.26 -7.39
C GLY A 137 -5.89 -45.07 -8.13
N ASP A 138 -6.74 -44.27 -7.48
CA ASP A 138 -7.21 -43.00 -8.04
C ASP A 138 -6.04 -42.00 -8.19
N LYS A 139 -6.10 -41.17 -9.24
CA LYS A 139 -5.09 -40.13 -9.50
C LYS A 139 -5.03 -39.17 -8.31
N ASN A 140 -3.83 -38.96 -7.78
CA ASN A 140 -3.61 -38.02 -6.69
C ASN A 140 -3.67 -36.58 -7.22
N PRO A 141 -4.59 -35.72 -6.73
CA PRO A 141 -4.67 -34.33 -7.17
C PRO A 141 -3.43 -33.52 -6.76
N MET A 142 -2.67 -33.98 -5.76
CA MET A 142 -1.43 -33.34 -5.32
C MET A 142 -0.20 -33.78 -6.12
N PHE A 143 -0.33 -34.74 -7.04
CA PHE A 143 0.79 -35.16 -7.87
C PHE A 143 1.28 -34.00 -8.75
N GLY A 144 2.55 -33.62 -8.58
CA GLY A 144 3.18 -32.50 -9.29
C GLY A 144 2.90 -31.12 -8.70
N VAL A 145 2.12 -31.01 -7.62
CA VAL A 145 1.88 -29.72 -6.95
C VAL A 145 3.12 -29.33 -6.14
N ALA A 146 3.74 -28.21 -6.51
CA ALA A 146 4.93 -27.67 -5.83
C ALA A 146 4.63 -26.40 -5.03
N THR A 147 3.62 -25.62 -5.43
CA THR A 147 3.26 -24.33 -4.84
C THR A 147 1.77 -24.23 -4.57
N TYR A 148 1.39 -23.27 -3.73
CA TYR A 148 -0.01 -22.90 -3.49
C TYR A 148 -0.15 -21.38 -3.46
N LEU A 149 -1.34 -20.89 -3.84
CA LEU A 149 -1.63 -19.46 -3.83
C LEU A 149 -1.90 -18.96 -2.42
N VAL A 150 -1.27 -17.85 -2.07
CA VAL A 150 -1.39 -17.17 -0.79
C VAL A 150 -1.83 -15.73 -1.01
N LEU A 151 -2.87 -15.31 -0.28
CA LEU A 151 -3.25 -13.91 -0.21
C LEU A 151 -2.13 -13.10 0.43
N ASN A 152 -1.57 -12.18 -0.33
CA ASN A 152 -0.65 -11.13 0.09
C ASN A 152 -1.41 -9.80 0.07
N ALA A 153 -1.33 -9.02 1.14
CA ALA A 153 -2.06 -7.76 1.21
C ALA A 153 -1.24 -6.67 1.90
N VAL A 154 -1.38 -5.45 1.38
CA VAL A 154 -0.88 -4.21 1.99
C VAL A 154 -2.06 -3.26 2.12
N PHE A 155 -2.32 -2.81 3.34
CA PHE A 155 -3.27 -1.73 3.58
C PHE A 155 -2.53 -0.41 3.68
N ARG A 156 -3.08 0.65 3.08
CA ARG A 156 -2.51 1.99 3.12
C ARG A 156 -3.55 2.98 3.63
N HIS A 157 -3.15 3.80 4.58
CA HIS A 157 -3.93 4.93 5.08
C HIS A 157 -3.15 6.19 4.75
N THR A 158 -3.72 7.04 3.90
CA THR A 158 -3.10 8.30 3.49
C THR A 158 -3.94 9.47 3.94
N TYR A 159 -3.33 10.40 4.67
CA TYR A 159 -4.00 11.54 5.26
C TYR A 159 -3.12 12.79 5.25
N LEU A 160 -3.77 13.94 5.45
CA LEU A 160 -3.13 15.26 5.44
C LEU A 160 -3.10 15.84 6.87
N ARG A 161 -1.95 16.33 7.35
CA ARG A 161 -1.82 17.02 8.65
C ARG A 161 -0.85 18.19 8.56
N ARG A 162 -1.11 19.26 9.32
CA ARG A 162 -0.19 20.42 9.42
C ARG A 162 1.13 20.08 10.13
N THR A 163 1.10 19.07 10.99
CA THR A 163 2.24 18.59 11.76
C THR A 163 2.39 17.08 11.62
N ILE A 164 3.61 16.58 11.76
CA ILE A 164 3.89 15.15 11.78
C ILE A 164 3.53 14.62 13.18
N PRO A 165 2.72 13.56 13.31
CA PRO A 165 2.42 12.95 14.60
C PRO A 165 3.70 12.46 15.29
N ASN A 166 3.84 12.76 16.59
CA ASN A 166 5.05 12.41 17.35
C ASN A 166 5.24 10.89 17.50
N ASP A 167 4.16 10.12 17.43
CA ASP A 167 4.14 8.66 17.52
C ASP A 167 4.25 7.97 16.14
N LEU A 168 4.33 8.74 15.04
CA LEU A 168 4.33 8.20 13.68
C LEU A 168 5.43 7.15 13.48
N LEU A 169 6.63 7.42 14.04
CA LEU A 169 7.76 6.50 13.92
C LEU A 169 7.76 5.42 15.01
N SER A 170 7.28 5.70 16.23
CA SER A 170 7.38 4.76 17.36
C SER A 170 6.62 3.46 17.14
N ARG A 171 5.62 3.46 16.25
CA ARG A 171 4.82 2.29 15.86
C ARG A 171 5.47 1.46 14.74
N VAL A 172 6.47 1.98 14.04
CA VAL A 172 7.12 1.28 12.92
C VAL A 172 7.79 0.01 13.41
N GLY A 173 7.56 -1.08 12.68
CA GLY A 173 8.05 -2.40 13.05
C GLY A 173 7.20 -3.09 14.11
N THR A 174 6.19 -2.45 14.71
CA THR A 174 5.28 -3.17 15.61
C THR A 174 4.20 -3.92 14.82
N THR A 175 3.46 -4.80 15.49
CA THR A 175 2.37 -5.55 14.88
C THR A 175 1.01 -5.09 15.40
N SER A 176 -0.01 -5.13 14.56
CA SER A 176 -1.39 -4.83 14.90
C SER A 176 -2.34 -5.98 14.58
N GLY A 177 -3.25 -6.28 15.50
CA GLY A 177 -4.34 -7.25 15.27
C GLY A 177 -5.48 -6.68 14.42
N SER A 178 -5.55 -5.36 14.23
CA SER A 178 -6.60 -4.67 13.50
C SER A 178 -6.04 -3.53 12.64
N LEU A 179 -6.76 -3.20 11.59
CA LEU A 179 -6.49 -2.01 10.77
C LEU A 179 -7.28 -0.81 11.32
N PRO A 180 -6.89 0.43 10.95
CA PRO A 180 -7.72 1.63 11.12
C PRO A 180 -9.15 1.41 10.59
N GLU A 181 -10.13 2.22 11.03
CA GLU A 181 -11.53 2.17 10.57
C GLU A 181 -12.23 0.80 10.70
N GLY A 182 -11.66 -0.14 11.48
CA GLY A 182 -12.26 -1.44 11.72
C GLY A 182 -12.21 -2.41 10.53
N PHE A 183 -11.31 -2.19 9.56
CA PHE A 183 -11.12 -3.15 8.47
C PHE A 183 -10.73 -4.54 9.03
N PRO A 184 -11.33 -5.62 8.49
CA PRO A 184 -11.18 -6.95 9.08
C PRO A 184 -9.78 -7.52 8.86
N THR A 185 -9.28 -8.22 9.88
CA THR A 185 -8.05 -9.02 9.79
C THR A 185 -8.40 -10.49 9.55
N PRO A 186 -7.83 -11.15 8.53
CA PRO A 186 -8.04 -12.57 8.32
C PRO A 186 -7.65 -13.41 9.55
N PRO A 187 -8.39 -14.48 9.89
CA PRO A 187 -8.10 -15.31 11.05
C PRO A 187 -6.67 -15.87 11.04
N GLY A 188 -6.01 -15.86 12.20
CA GLY A 188 -4.66 -16.40 12.37
C GLY A 188 -3.55 -15.57 11.71
N ARG A 189 -3.83 -14.31 11.36
CA ARG A 189 -2.88 -13.35 10.78
C ARG A 189 -2.91 -12.03 11.56
N ASN A 190 -1.87 -11.23 11.40
CA ASN A 190 -1.78 -9.87 11.91
C ASN A 190 -1.07 -8.97 10.88
N TRP A 191 -0.97 -7.69 11.19
CA TRP A 191 -0.40 -6.69 10.32
C TRP A 191 0.92 -6.18 10.88
N LEU A 192 1.95 -6.05 10.06
CA LEU A 192 3.20 -5.38 10.40
C LEU A 192 3.12 -3.92 9.97
N ILE A 193 3.38 -3.00 10.89
CA ILE A 193 3.41 -1.55 10.59
C ILE A 193 4.72 -1.23 9.87
N MET A 194 4.59 -0.85 8.60
CA MET A 194 5.71 -0.50 7.74
C MET A 194 6.14 0.96 7.98
N PRO A 195 7.40 1.32 7.64
CA PRO A 195 7.83 2.72 7.67
C PRO A 195 6.92 3.60 6.80
N PRO A 196 6.40 4.72 7.33
CA PRO A 196 5.50 5.58 6.59
C PRO A 196 6.24 6.39 5.53
N LYS A 197 5.50 6.85 4.52
CA LYS A 197 5.98 7.86 3.56
C LYS A 197 5.44 9.21 3.97
N VAL A 198 6.31 10.22 4.03
CA VAL A 198 5.94 11.59 4.40
C VAL A 198 6.41 12.55 3.31
N GLY A 199 5.47 13.29 2.73
CA GLY A 199 5.73 14.32 1.73
C GLY A 199 5.18 15.67 2.17
N LYS A 200 5.96 16.75 2.04
CA LYS A 200 5.44 18.11 2.28
C LYS A 200 4.76 18.64 1.02
N ARG A 201 3.54 19.16 1.16
CA ARG A 201 2.70 19.74 0.11
C ARG A 201 2.29 21.15 0.53
N GLY A 202 3.17 22.12 0.27
CA GLY A 202 3.00 23.49 0.73
C GLY A 202 2.90 23.61 2.25
N ASN A 203 1.71 23.93 2.78
CA ASN A 203 1.47 24.14 4.22
C ASN A 203 1.01 22.87 4.98
N VAL A 204 1.03 21.70 4.34
CA VAL A 204 0.58 20.43 4.92
C VAL A 204 1.58 19.29 4.64
N TYR A 205 1.54 18.25 5.46
CA TYR A 205 2.20 16.97 5.21
C TYR A 205 1.19 15.94 4.74
N GLU A 206 1.49 15.29 3.63
CA GLU A 206 0.85 14.07 3.16
C GLU A 206 1.59 12.88 3.79
N ILE A 207 0.88 12.10 4.59
CA ILE A 207 1.42 10.97 5.36
C ILE A 207 0.71 9.72 4.88
N SER A 208 1.46 8.71 4.44
CA SER A 208 0.95 7.38 4.10
C SER A 208 1.53 6.36 5.06
N GLU A 209 0.68 5.82 5.94
CA GLU A 209 0.98 4.66 6.77
C GLU A 209 0.63 3.38 6.01
N GLU A 210 1.47 2.34 6.15
CA GLU A 210 1.28 1.06 5.45
C GLU A 210 1.33 -0.10 6.45
N TRP A 211 0.47 -1.10 6.23
CA TRP A 211 0.36 -2.31 7.03
C TRP A 211 0.50 -3.53 6.13
N MET A 212 1.45 -4.41 6.43
CA MET A 212 1.71 -5.63 5.66
C MET A 212 1.14 -6.85 6.36
N LEU A 213 0.28 -7.61 5.67
CA LEU A 213 -0.32 -8.81 6.23
C LEU A 213 0.71 -9.94 6.41
N SER A 214 0.72 -10.56 7.59
CA SER A 214 1.60 -11.71 7.93
C SER A 214 1.34 -12.91 7.04
N LYS A 215 2.19 -13.93 6.93
CA LYS A 215 1.88 -15.13 6.10
C LYS A 215 0.67 -15.91 6.64
N PRO A 216 -0.03 -16.73 5.82
CA PRO A 216 -1.08 -17.61 6.32
C PRO A 216 -0.57 -18.52 7.43
N GLY A 217 -1.35 -18.68 8.50
CA GLY A 217 -1.02 -19.53 9.64
C GLY A 217 0.19 -19.06 10.47
N GLN A 218 0.74 -17.87 10.18
CA GLN A 218 1.85 -17.29 10.91
C GLN A 218 1.51 -15.83 11.21
N ILE A 219 1.49 -15.47 12.49
CA ILE A 219 1.50 -14.07 12.90
C ILE A 219 2.94 -13.56 12.82
N TRP A 220 3.12 -12.30 12.45
CA TRP A 220 4.38 -11.61 12.69
C TRP A 220 4.70 -11.67 14.19
N PRO A 221 5.83 -12.26 14.59
CA PRO A 221 6.18 -12.44 15.99
C PRO A 221 6.64 -11.11 16.62
N GLU A 222 5.92 -10.63 17.63
CA GLU A 222 6.23 -9.39 18.35
C GLU A 222 7.67 -9.34 18.88
N ALA A 223 8.21 -10.48 19.32
CA ALA A 223 9.57 -10.58 19.85
C ALA A 223 10.67 -10.23 18.82
N ILE A 224 10.39 -10.35 17.52
CA ILE A 224 11.34 -10.01 16.45
C ILE A 224 11.14 -8.57 15.99
N TYR A 225 9.88 -8.18 15.80
CA TYR A 225 9.54 -6.95 15.11
C TYR A 225 9.42 -5.74 16.07
N GLY A 226 9.07 -5.96 17.35
CA GLY A 226 8.98 -4.92 18.38
C GLY A 226 10.31 -4.30 18.86
N LEU A 227 11.44 -4.67 18.25
CA LEU A 227 12.79 -4.23 18.62
C LEU A 227 13.39 -3.17 17.69
N ILE A 228 12.70 -2.80 16.60
CA ILE A 228 13.29 -2.00 15.51
C ILE A 228 13.59 -0.54 15.90
N GLN A 229 13.11 -0.05 17.06
CA GLN A 229 13.34 1.33 17.54
C GLN A 229 13.70 1.48 19.03
N ARG A 230 14.27 0.46 19.67
CA ARG A 230 14.78 0.62 21.05
C ARG A 230 16.25 0.98 21.10
#